data_AF-G8UIV6-F1
#
_entry.id   AF-G8UIV6-F1
#
_cell.length_a   1.000
_cell.length_b   1.000
_cell.length_c   1.000
_cell.angle_alpha   90.00
_cell.angle_beta   90.00
_cell.angle_gamma   90.00
#
_symmetry.space_group_name_H-M   'P 1'
#
loop_
_entity.id
_entity.type
_entity.pdbx_description
1 polymer ?
#
loop_
_entity_poly.entity_id
_entity_poly.type
_entity_poly.pdbx_seq_one_letter_code
_entity_poly.pdbx_strand_id
1 'polypeptide(L)'
;MCNNAGKTVVSFLVGAMLGAGMGILFAPDEGTKTRKKIKKSFDDTSDNIKHSVEDFSKNLKAKVKELKGSLEENIETLFSHSSYKADEAIEVLEKKLEQLKKEAAKLQNQK
;
A
#
# COMPACT_ATOMS: atom_id res chain seq x y z
N MET A 1 17.13 14.06 4.72
CA MET A 1 15.93 13.26 5.06
C MET A 1 15.79 12.13 4.04
N CYS A 2 16.39 10.95 4.28
CA CYS A 2 16.52 9.91 3.24
C CYS A 2 16.08 8.49 3.65
N ASN A 3 15.34 8.28 4.75
CA ASN A 3 15.05 6.92 5.27
C ASN A 3 13.56 6.51 5.42
N ASN A 4 12.57 7.43 5.33
CA ASN A 4 11.13 7.12 5.49
C ASN A 4 10.38 6.85 4.17
N ALA A 5 10.81 7.48 3.07
CA ALA A 5 10.37 7.09 1.73
C ALA A 5 10.76 5.62 1.47
N GLY A 6 11.91 5.18 2.00
CA GLY A 6 12.28 3.77 2.02
C GLY A 6 11.22 2.88 2.67
N LYS A 7 10.57 3.30 3.78
CA LYS A 7 9.59 2.48 4.51
C LYS A 7 8.17 2.53 3.92
N THR A 8 7.71 3.67 3.40
CA THR A 8 6.40 3.77 2.72
C THR A 8 6.45 3.26 1.28
N VAL A 9 7.57 3.42 0.60
CA VAL A 9 7.78 2.75 -0.68
C VAL A 9 7.99 1.28 -0.45
N VAL A 10 8.69 0.84 0.61
CA VAL A 10 8.68 -0.59 0.95
C VAL A 10 7.28 -1.05 1.35
N SER A 11 6.45 -0.28 2.06
CA SER A 11 5.09 -0.72 2.42
C SER A 11 4.09 -0.62 1.27
N PHE A 12 4.25 0.34 0.36
CA PHE A 12 3.46 0.47 -0.86
C PHE A 12 3.97 -0.48 -1.92
N LEU A 13 5.27 -0.75 -2.05
CA LEU A 13 5.84 -1.74 -2.96
C LEU A 13 5.59 -3.14 -2.43
N VAL A 14 5.64 -3.37 -1.12
CA VAL A 14 5.11 -4.59 -0.52
C VAL A 14 3.61 -4.59 -0.72
N GLY A 15 2.89 -3.50 -0.50
CA GLY A 15 1.43 -3.40 -0.70
C GLY A 15 1.00 -3.52 -2.17
N ALA A 16 1.87 -3.18 -3.11
CA ALA A 16 1.64 -3.16 -4.55
C ALA A 16 2.34 -4.33 -5.23
N MET A 17 3.34 -4.98 -4.66
CA MET A 17 3.76 -6.33 -5.07
C MET A 17 2.82 -7.36 -4.47
N LEU A 18 2.30 -7.15 -3.28
CA LEU A 18 1.17 -7.92 -2.79
C LEU A 18 -0.05 -7.55 -3.64
N GLY A 19 -0.30 -6.28 -3.90
CA GLY A 19 -1.46 -5.82 -4.67
C GLY A 19 -1.43 -6.21 -6.15
N ALA A 20 -0.30 -6.06 -6.82
CA ALA A 20 -0.08 -6.43 -8.21
C ALA A 20 0.37 -7.89 -8.34
N GLY A 21 1.02 -8.50 -7.36
CA GLY A 21 1.24 -9.95 -7.35
C GLY A 21 -0.09 -10.67 -7.21
N MET A 22 -0.97 -10.19 -6.33
CA MET A 22 -2.38 -10.60 -6.35
C MET A 22 -3.06 -10.20 -7.66
N GLY A 23 -2.87 -8.97 -8.15
CA GLY A 23 -3.54 -8.47 -9.37
C GLY A 23 -3.13 -9.16 -10.68
N ILE A 24 -1.87 -9.56 -10.80
CA ILE A 24 -1.29 -10.28 -11.95
C ILE A 24 -1.58 -11.77 -11.83
N LEU A 25 -1.48 -12.38 -10.63
CA LEU A 25 -1.90 -13.78 -10.43
C LEU A 25 -3.40 -13.97 -10.73
N PHE A 26 -4.21 -12.94 -10.44
CA PHE A 26 -5.63 -12.91 -10.80
C PHE A 26 -5.90 -12.56 -12.28
N ALA A 27 -4.91 -12.09 -13.05
CA ALA A 27 -5.08 -11.69 -14.45
C ALA A 27 -4.32 -12.64 -15.39
N PRO A 28 -4.95 -13.71 -15.94
CA PRO A 28 -4.29 -14.64 -16.87
C PRO A 28 -4.19 -14.05 -18.30
N ASP A 29 -3.13 -14.41 -19.04
CA ASP A 29 -2.93 -13.87 -20.41
C ASP A 29 -2.15 -14.77 -21.40
N GLU A 30 -2.44 -14.61 -22.71
CA GLU A 30 -1.58 -14.99 -23.85
C GLU A 30 -1.59 -13.88 -24.95
N GLY A 31 -0.40 -13.41 -25.38
CA GLY A 31 -0.18 -12.01 -25.79
C GLY A 31 -0.06 -11.63 -27.29
N THR A 32 0.06 -12.54 -28.26
CA THR A 32 0.26 -12.13 -29.68
C THR A 32 -1.04 -11.72 -30.38
N LYS A 33 -2.16 -12.34 -30.01
CA LYS A 33 -3.51 -11.98 -30.47
C LYS A 33 -4.08 -10.82 -29.65
N THR A 34 -3.73 -10.74 -28.36
CA THR A 34 -4.19 -9.70 -27.42
C THR A 34 -3.62 -8.32 -27.76
N ARG A 35 -2.33 -8.20 -28.08
CA ARG A 35 -1.73 -6.90 -28.44
C ARG A 35 -2.29 -6.28 -29.73
N LYS A 36 -2.62 -7.11 -30.73
CA LYS A 36 -3.26 -6.67 -31.99
C LYS A 36 -4.76 -6.34 -31.80
N LYS A 37 -5.46 -7.02 -30.87
CA LYS A 37 -6.85 -6.70 -30.50
C LYS A 37 -6.96 -5.44 -29.62
N ILE A 38 -6.09 -5.28 -28.61
CA ILE A 38 -6.05 -4.09 -27.75
C ILE A 38 -5.84 -2.85 -28.60
N LYS A 39 -4.85 -2.84 -29.49
CA LYS A 39 -4.51 -1.65 -30.27
C LYS A 39 -5.66 -1.13 -31.15
N LYS A 40 -6.51 -2.01 -31.68
CA LYS A 40 -7.64 -1.60 -32.54
C LYS A 40 -8.91 -1.24 -31.75
N SER A 41 -9.09 -1.76 -30.54
CA SER A 41 -10.22 -1.43 -29.65
C SER A 41 -9.94 -0.27 -28.69
N PHE A 42 -8.66 0.02 -28.41
CA PHE A 42 -8.25 1.08 -27.48
C PHE A 42 -8.30 2.46 -28.12
N ASP A 43 -8.02 2.59 -29.42
CA ASP A 43 -8.00 3.91 -30.08
C ASP A 43 -9.38 4.61 -30.05
N ASP A 44 -10.49 3.90 -30.25
CA ASP A 44 -11.83 4.50 -30.17
C ASP A 44 -12.38 4.63 -28.73
N THR A 45 -11.89 3.82 -27.79
CA THR A 45 -12.37 3.78 -26.38
C THR A 45 -11.53 4.66 -25.44
N SER A 46 -10.27 4.93 -25.79
CA SER A 46 -9.30 5.61 -24.92
C SER A 46 -9.69 7.06 -24.64
N ASP A 47 -10.34 7.74 -25.57
CA ASP A 47 -10.67 9.15 -25.37
C ASP A 47 -11.84 9.36 -24.41
N ASN A 48 -12.81 8.44 -24.37
CA ASN A 48 -13.86 8.41 -23.35
C ASN A 48 -13.34 7.96 -21.97
N ILE A 49 -12.39 7.01 -21.94
CA ILE A 49 -11.73 6.54 -20.70
C ILE A 49 -10.89 7.65 -20.07
N LYS A 50 -10.16 8.45 -20.89
CA LYS A 50 -9.36 9.57 -20.39
C LYS A 50 -10.21 10.56 -19.61
N HIS A 51 -11.37 10.95 -20.13
CA HIS A 51 -12.26 11.87 -19.42
C HIS A 51 -12.81 11.28 -18.12
N SER A 52 -13.23 10.00 -18.13
CA SER A 52 -13.73 9.33 -16.92
C SER A 52 -12.64 9.12 -15.85
N VAL A 53 -11.39 8.86 -16.24
CA VAL A 53 -10.23 8.77 -15.33
C VAL A 53 -9.89 10.14 -14.75
N GLU A 54 -10.06 11.20 -15.53
CA GLU A 54 -9.83 12.57 -15.07
C GLU A 54 -10.83 12.98 -13.98
N ASP A 55 -12.12 12.67 -14.17
CA ASP A 55 -13.15 12.99 -13.19
C ASP A 55 -13.09 12.08 -11.96
N PHE A 56 -12.75 10.80 -12.12
CA PHE A 56 -12.42 9.91 -11.01
C PHE A 56 -11.23 10.44 -10.21
N SER A 57 -10.19 10.94 -10.88
CA SER A 57 -9.01 11.51 -10.23
C SER A 57 -9.33 12.81 -9.48
N LYS A 58 -10.34 13.56 -9.91
CA LYS A 58 -10.86 14.74 -9.20
C LYS A 58 -11.67 14.33 -7.95
N ASN A 59 -12.57 13.36 -8.05
CA ASN A 59 -13.34 12.82 -6.91
C ASN A 59 -12.44 12.13 -5.86
N LEU A 60 -11.40 11.42 -6.30
CA LEU A 60 -10.42 10.77 -5.43
C LEU A 60 -9.55 11.83 -4.72
N LYS A 61 -9.22 12.95 -5.38
CA LYS A 61 -8.61 14.12 -4.74
C LYS A 61 -9.46 14.71 -3.62
N ALA A 62 -10.78 14.77 -3.80
CA ALA A 62 -11.69 15.29 -2.79
C ALA A 62 -11.80 14.34 -1.59
N LYS A 63 -12.03 13.03 -1.82
CA LYS A 63 -12.05 12.01 -0.76
C LYS A 63 -10.74 11.90 0.00
N VAL A 64 -9.59 12.04 -0.68
CA VAL A 64 -8.27 12.07 -0.02
C VAL A 64 -8.09 13.33 0.82
N LYS A 65 -8.76 14.43 0.47
CA LYS A 65 -8.77 15.66 1.28
C LYS A 65 -9.65 15.53 2.52
N GLU A 66 -10.81 14.86 2.40
CA GLU A 66 -11.71 14.57 3.52
C GLU A 66 -11.11 13.54 4.49
N LEU A 67 -10.55 12.44 3.96
CA LEU A 67 -9.81 11.45 4.74
C LEU A 67 -8.64 12.08 5.49
N LYS A 68 -7.97 13.09 4.93
CA LYS A 68 -6.91 13.82 5.64
C LYS A 68 -7.44 14.63 6.82
N GLY A 69 -8.56 15.32 6.67
CA GLY A 69 -9.19 16.04 7.77
C GLY A 69 -9.61 15.09 8.91
N SER A 70 -10.29 13.98 8.58
CA SER A 70 -10.66 12.97 9.59
C SER A 70 -9.45 12.28 10.21
N LEU A 71 -8.38 12.06 9.45
CA LEU A 71 -7.14 11.51 10.00
C LEU A 71 -6.47 12.50 10.95
N GLU A 72 -6.47 13.80 10.68
CA GLU A 72 -5.91 14.83 11.57
C GLU A 72 -6.63 14.86 12.92
N GLU A 73 -7.97 14.81 12.93
CA GLU A 73 -8.77 14.79 14.15
C GLU A 73 -8.60 13.49 14.95
N ASN A 74 -8.61 12.33 14.26
CA ASN A 74 -8.32 11.04 14.90
C ASN A 74 -6.88 10.99 15.43
N ILE A 75 -5.92 11.64 14.77
CA ILE A 75 -4.52 11.64 15.22
C ILE A 75 -4.35 12.52 16.45
N GLU A 76 -4.99 13.69 16.55
CA GLU A 76 -4.94 14.55 17.74
C GLU A 76 -5.60 13.90 18.97
N THR A 77 -6.74 13.23 18.77
CA THR A 77 -7.42 12.46 19.83
C THR A 77 -6.63 11.24 20.25
N LEU A 78 -6.04 10.51 19.28
CA LEU A 78 -5.09 9.44 19.58
C LEU A 78 -3.88 9.99 20.33
N PHE A 79 -3.30 11.13 19.95
CA PHE A 79 -2.11 11.70 20.60
C PHE A 79 -2.36 12.11 22.05
N SER A 80 -3.53 12.70 22.30
CA SER A 80 -3.96 13.10 23.64
C SER A 80 -4.22 11.90 24.56
N HIS A 81 -4.67 10.76 24.00
CA HIS A 81 -4.84 9.50 24.74
C HIS A 81 -3.61 8.57 24.68
N SER A 82 -2.64 8.81 23.78
CA SER A 82 -1.54 7.88 23.49
C SER A 82 -0.24 8.24 24.18
N SER A 83 -0.15 9.30 24.97
CA SER A 83 1.05 9.46 25.82
C SER A 83 1.25 8.25 26.74
N TYR A 84 0.20 7.46 27.00
CA TYR A 84 0.27 6.19 27.72
C TYR A 84 0.31 4.94 26.79
N LYS A 85 -0.36 4.99 25.62
CA LYS A 85 -0.45 3.85 24.68
C LYS A 85 0.72 3.72 23.71
N ALA A 86 1.44 4.81 23.44
CA ALA A 86 2.65 4.78 22.64
C ALA A 86 3.75 3.99 23.36
N ASP A 87 3.87 4.16 24.68
CA ASP A 87 4.79 3.40 25.52
C ASP A 87 4.43 1.90 25.52
N GLU A 88 3.14 1.54 25.59
CA GLU A 88 2.67 0.15 25.45
C GLU A 88 2.95 -0.42 24.04
N ALA A 89 2.79 0.38 22.99
CA ALA A 89 3.04 -0.05 21.61
C ALA A 89 4.54 -0.30 21.37
N ILE A 90 5.41 0.53 21.96
CA ILE A 90 6.87 0.34 21.92
C ILE A 90 7.24 -0.96 22.63
N GLU A 91 6.68 -1.23 23.82
CA GLU A 91 6.96 -2.47 24.56
C GLU A 91 6.49 -3.74 23.79
N VAL A 92 5.33 -3.70 23.13
CA VAL A 92 4.82 -4.81 22.30
C VAL A 92 5.71 -5.06 21.07
N LEU A 93 6.22 -3.99 20.46
CA LEU A 93 7.13 -4.09 19.33
C LEU A 93 8.50 -4.63 19.73
N GLU A 94 9.03 -4.23 20.89
CA GLU A 94 10.27 -4.76 21.47
C GLU A 94 10.12 -6.25 21.79
N LYS A 95 9.03 -6.66 22.43
CA LYS A 95 8.73 -8.08 22.70
C LYS A 95 8.65 -8.91 21.41
N LYS A 96 7.97 -8.41 20.37
CA LYS A 96 7.89 -9.12 19.08
C LYS A 96 9.24 -9.18 18.36
N LEU A 97 10.06 -8.13 18.44
CA LEU A 97 11.40 -8.13 17.85
C LEU A 97 12.36 -9.09 18.57
N GLU A 98 12.29 -9.16 19.90
CA GLU A 98 13.07 -10.13 20.66
C GLU A 98 12.65 -11.56 20.37
N GLN A 99 11.34 -11.83 20.26
CA GLN A 99 10.82 -13.15 19.88
C GLN A 99 11.33 -13.55 18.49
N LEU A 100 11.27 -12.64 17.52
CA LEU A 100 11.77 -12.90 16.18
C LEU A 100 13.28 -13.13 16.15
N LYS A 101 14.07 -12.39 16.94
CA LYS A 101 15.53 -12.63 17.06
C LYS A 101 15.84 -13.98 17.69
N LYS A 102 15.09 -14.38 18.72
CA LYS A 102 15.26 -15.68 19.37
C LYS A 102 14.83 -16.83 18.46
N GLU A 103 13.72 -16.69 17.73
CA GLU A 103 13.29 -17.67 16.72
C GLU A 103 14.28 -17.78 15.56
N ALA A 104 14.77 -16.65 15.04
CA ALA A 104 15.79 -16.64 14.00
C ALA A 104 17.11 -17.29 14.46
N ALA A 105 17.56 -17.01 15.68
CA ALA A 105 18.77 -17.63 16.25
C ALA A 105 18.60 -19.14 16.53
N LYS A 106 17.40 -19.58 16.95
CA LYS A 106 17.08 -21.01 17.08
C LYS A 106 17.12 -21.72 15.74
N LEU A 107 16.59 -21.09 14.68
CA LEU A 107 16.61 -21.61 13.32
C LEU A 107 18.04 -21.68 12.74
N GLN A 108 18.93 -20.76 13.12
CA GLN A 108 20.34 -20.79 12.70
C GLN A 108 21.16 -21.89 13.38
N ASN A 109 20.81 -22.29 14.60
CA ASN A 109 21.50 -23.36 15.34
C ASN A 109 20.86 -24.75 15.12
N GLN A 110 19.81 -24.86 14.30
CA GLN A 110 19.18 -26.13 13.90
C GLN A 110 19.59 -26.62 12.50
N LYS A 111 20.57 -25.95 11.88
CA LYS A 111 21.32 -26.44 10.71
C LYS A 111 22.71 -26.89 11.13
#